data_AF-A0A9E7KTF8-F1
#
_entry.id   AF-A0A9E7KTF8-F1
#
_cell.length_a   1.000
_cell.length_b   1.000
_cell.length_c   1.000
_cell.angle_alpha   90.00
_cell.angle_beta   90.00
_cell.angle_gamma   90.00
#
_symmetry.space_group_name_H-M   'P 1'
#
loop_
_entity.id
_entity.type
_entity.pdbx_description
1 polymer ?
#
loop_
_entity_poly.entity_id
_entity_poly.type
_entity_poly.pdbx_seq_one_letter_code
_entity_poly.pdbx_strand_id
1 'polypeptide(L)'
;MVSRADQNEVYAEHARPGGWNDPDMLEVGNGGMSNDEYIVHFSLWAASKAPLLIGCDVRNLSKETLAILGNEEVIAVNQDPLGVQAKKVRMEGDHEVWTAPLSGYRTVVVLLNRSPEFRIITAQWDDIGIPPKTVVEARDLWKHATLEKRFVNKVKANVRPMPARSNGFVGNDSGTDVGYPTLDRRRSKAGRRASEPSRERARHDSSHGGIDYLKYDNCNNGDLKPMKRGDMHPALWADKLGNSWRTTMDINDSWESWNTWNHFYCNINETVIRESADALVSTGLAKLGYRYVNIDDCWAEHDRDSKGYLVPRKSTFPSGIKALADYVHGKGLKLGIYSDAGSRTCSQTMPGSLGHEQKDAETFASWGIDYLKYDNCNNGDLKPMKRYPAMTRALMSTGRPIFLSLCEWGDMHPALWADKLGNSWRTTMDINDSWESMVSRADQNEVYAEHARPGGWNDPDMLEVGNGGMSNDEYIAPLLIGCDVRNLSKETLAILGNEEVIAVNQAPISGYRTVVILLNRSPEFRIITAQWDDIGIPPKTVVEARDLWKHATLEKRFVNKVKANHATLEKRFVNKVKANVRPHACKMFLLTPLPLSE
;
A
#
# COMPACT_ATOMS: atom_id res chain seq x y z
N MET A 1 -9.33 19.67 -19.96
CA MET A 1 -9.01 18.24 -19.87
C MET A 1 -7.52 18.03 -19.64
N VAL A 2 -6.64 18.34 -20.61
CA VAL A 2 -5.19 18.06 -20.49
C VAL A 2 -4.54 18.74 -19.28
N SER A 3 -4.93 19.97 -18.96
CA SER A 3 -4.47 20.67 -17.75
C SER A 3 -4.86 19.97 -16.43
N ARG A 4 -5.96 19.20 -16.40
CA ARG A 4 -6.34 18.38 -15.25
C ARG A 4 -5.46 17.15 -15.13
N ALA A 5 -5.12 16.51 -16.25
CA ALA A 5 -4.15 15.42 -16.26
C ALA A 5 -2.77 15.90 -15.75
N ASP A 6 -2.31 17.08 -16.18
CA ASP A 6 -1.06 17.69 -15.69
C ASP A 6 -1.08 17.97 -14.18
N GLN A 7 -2.20 18.48 -13.66
CA GLN A 7 -2.35 18.71 -12.21
C GLN A 7 -2.43 17.40 -11.40
N ASN A 8 -2.91 16.33 -12.02
CA ASN A 8 -3.09 15.03 -11.37
C ASN A 8 -1.79 14.22 -11.34
N GLU A 9 -0.99 14.27 -12.40
CA GLU A 9 0.18 13.41 -12.58
C GLU A 9 1.32 13.63 -11.58
N VAL A 10 1.44 14.85 -11.06
CA VAL A 10 2.43 15.18 -10.03
C VAL A 10 2.19 14.40 -8.74
N TYR A 11 1.01 13.80 -8.58
CA TYR A 11 0.63 12.96 -7.43
C TYR A 11 0.56 11.47 -7.76
N ALA A 12 1.05 11.05 -8.93
CA ALA A 12 0.94 9.67 -9.40
C ALA A 12 1.55 8.62 -8.47
N GLU A 13 2.51 8.99 -7.62
CA GLU A 13 3.07 8.08 -6.59
C GLU A 13 2.13 7.77 -5.42
N HIS A 14 1.05 8.55 -5.26
CA HIS A 14 0.05 8.32 -4.23
C HIS A 14 -1.09 7.41 -4.70
N ALA A 15 -1.25 7.22 -6.01
CA ALA A 15 -2.24 6.31 -6.56
C ALA A 15 -1.81 4.84 -6.38
N ARG A 16 -2.74 4.02 -5.91
CA ARG A 16 -2.55 2.58 -5.62
C ARG A 16 -3.90 1.87 -5.51
N PRO A 17 -3.93 0.52 -5.57
CA PRO A 17 -5.16 -0.23 -5.30
C PRO A 17 -5.85 0.22 -4.01
N GLY A 18 -7.08 0.72 -4.14
CA GLY A 18 -7.89 1.24 -3.02
C GLY A 18 -7.80 2.74 -2.77
N GLY A 19 -6.92 3.48 -3.46
CA GLY A 19 -6.82 4.94 -3.36
C GLY A 19 -6.33 5.55 -4.68
N TRP A 20 -7.20 6.26 -5.38
CA TRP A 20 -6.97 6.74 -6.74
C TRP A 20 -7.04 8.25 -6.81
N ASN A 21 -6.13 8.88 -7.54
CA ASN A 21 -6.23 10.29 -7.84
C ASN A 21 -7.42 10.50 -8.81
N ASP A 22 -8.32 11.41 -8.46
CA ASP A 22 -9.52 11.72 -9.25
C ASP A 22 -9.34 13.05 -10.00
N PRO A 23 -9.07 13.03 -11.33
CA PRO A 23 -8.99 14.23 -12.16
C PRO A 23 -10.37 14.76 -12.63
N ASP A 24 -11.46 14.30 -12.01
CA ASP A 24 -12.88 14.60 -12.30
C ASP A 24 -13.50 13.72 -13.40
N MET A 25 -14.79 13.92 -13.69
CA MET A 25 -15.59 13.06 -14.57
C MET A 25 -15.11 13.02 -16.04
N LEU A 26 -15.41 11.90 -16.71
CA LEU A 26 -15.24 11.76 -18.16
C LEU A 26 -16.28 12.58 -18.91
N GLU A 27 -15.81 13.58 -19.64
CA GLU A 27 -16.59 14.39 -20.59
C GLU A 27 -16.85 13.70 -21.94
N VAL A 28 -16.45 12.43 -22.08
CA VAL A 28 -16.59 11.65 -23.32
C VAL A 28 -18.05 11.59 -23.75
N GLY A 29 -18.39 12.18 -24.90
CA GLY A 29 -19.76 12.20 -25.43
C GLY A 29 -20.62 13.40 -25.04
N ASN A 30 -20.12 14.36 -24.24
CA ASN A 30 -20.87 15.56 -23.84
C ASN A 30 -20.93 16.68 -24.89
N GLY A 31 -20.27 16.50 -26.03
CA GLY A 31 -20.06 17.53 -27.03
C GLY A 31 -18.89 18.48 -26.69
N GLY A 32 -18.51 19.31 -27.66
CA GLY A 32 -17.45 20.31 -27.52
C GLY A 32 -16.02 19.82 -27.76
N MET A 33 -15.74 18.52 -27.69
CA MET A 33 -14.44 17.94 -28.09
C MET A 33 -14.60 17.09 -29.35
N SER A 34 -13.54 17.04 -30.15
CA SER A 34 -13.41 16.11 -31.26
C SER A 34 -13.25 14.67 -30.75
N ASN A 35 -13.48 13.70 -31.63
CA ASN A 35 -13.32 12.29 -31.29
C ASN A 35 -11.88 11.96 -30.82
N ASP A 36 -10.87 12.56 -31.44
CA ASP A 36 -9.47 12.36 -31.07
C ASP A 36 -9.16 12.96 -29.67
N GLU A 37 -9.76 14.11 -29.34
CA GLU A 37 -9.66 14.68 -27.99
C GLU A 37 -10.33 13.78 -26.93
N TYR A 38 -11.44 13.12 -27.26
CA TYR A 38 -12.06 12.13 -26.36
C TYR A 38 -11.22 10.87 -26.18
N ILE A 39 -10.55 10.40 -27.24
CA ILE A 39 -9.58 9.30 -27.16
C ILE A 39 -8.43 9.67 -26.21
N VAL A 40 -7.89 10.88 -26.32
CA VAL A 40 -6.85 11.38 -25.41
C VAL A 40 -7.37 11.44 -23.98
N HIS A 41 -8.57 11.99 -23.78
CA HIS A 41 -9.20 12.11 -22.46
C HIS A 41 -9.30 10.73 -21.78
N PHE A 42 -9.91 9.77 -22.47
CA PHE A 42 -10.11 8.42 -21.93
C PHE A 42 -8.78 7.71 -21.69
N SER A 43 -7.79 7.87 -22.61
CA SER A 43 -6.46 7.27 -22.47
C SER A 43 -5.71 7.79 -21.25
N LEU A 44 -5.73 9.11 -20.99
CA LEU A 44 -5.06 9.71 -19.85
C LEU A 44 -5.71 9.30 -18.53
N TRP A 45 -7.04 9.26 -18.45
CA TRP A 45 -7.76 8.81 -17.26
C TRP A 45 -7.51 7.32 -16.99
N ALA A 46 -7.55 6.51 -18.04
CA ALA A 46 -7.27 5.09 -17.94
C ALA A 46 -5.83 4.82 -17.46
N ALA A 47 -4.84 5.43 -18.09
CA ALA A 47 -3.44 5.34 -17.70
C ALA A 47 -3.19 5.91 -16.29
N SER A 48 -4.02 6.88 -15.86
CA SER A 48 -3.95 7.45 -14.51
C SER A 48 -4.55 6.58 -13.41
N LYS A 49 -5.17 5.45 -13.77
CA LYS A 49 -5.96 4.61 -12.84
C LYS A 49 -7.10 5.39 -12.16
N ALA A 50 -7.54 6.48 -12.78
CA ALA A 50 -8.63 7.29 -12.26
C ALA A 50 -9.94 6.49 -12.28
N PRO A 51 -10.87 6.77 -11.36
CA PRO A 51 -12.25 6.31 -11.51
C PRO A 51 -12.81 6.77 -12.87
N LEU A 52 -13.24 5.83 -13.71
CA LEU A 52 -13.80 6.13 -15.03
C LEU A 52 -15.28 6.54 -14.93
N LEU A 53 -15.53 7.70 -14.30
CA LEU A 53 -16.88 8.22 -14.06
C LEU A 53 -17.48 8.77 -15.37
N ILE A 54 -18.43 8.06 -15.96
CA ILE A 54 -19.08 8.48 -17.21
C ILE A 54 -19.99 9.69 -16.94
N GLY A 55 -19.67 10.84 -17.53
CA GLY A 55 -20.40 12.09 -17.34
C GLY A 55 -21.46 12.41 -18.40
N CYS A 56 -21.69 11.54 -19.38
CA CYS A 56 -22.62 11.76 -20.49
C CYS A 56 -23.93 10.96 -20.38
N ASP A 57 -24.94 11.30 -21.20
CA ASP A 57 -26.22 10.57 -21.22
C ASP A 57 -26.07 9.20 -21.89
N VAL A 58 -25.86 8.17 -21.06
CA VAL A 58 -25.68 6.78 -21.51
C VAL A 58 -26.90 6.19 -22.23
N ARG A 59 -28.08 6.82 -22.15
CA ARG A 59 -29.27 6.38 -22.90
C ARG A 59 -29.21 6.79 -24.36
N ASN A 60 -28.31 7.71 -24.72
CA ASN A 60 -28.20 8.31 -26.05
C ASN A 60 -26.73 8.50 -26.47
N LEU A 61 -25.98 7.41 -26.52
CA LEU A 61 -24.58 7.42 -26.96
C LEU A 61 -24.47 7.33 -28.48
N SER A 62 -23.57 8.13 -29.07
CA SER A 62 -23.14 7.89 -30.46
C SER A 62 -22.33 6.60 -30.54
N LYS A 63 -22.22 6.00 -31.74
CA LYS A 63 -21.40 4.79 -31.94
C LYS A 63 -19.93 5.03 -31.61
N GLU A 64 -19.43 6.22 -31.93
CA GLU A 64 -18.06 6.66 -31.68
C GLU A 64 -17.83 6.82 -30.16
N THR A 65 -18.79 7.42 -29.45
CA THR A 65 -18.73 7.58 -27.99
C THR A 65 -18.72 6.22 -27.29
N LEU A 66 -19.59 5.30 -27.73
CA LEU A 66 -19.64 3.95 -27.18
C LEU A 66 -18.35 3.17 -27.47
N ALA A 67 -17.74 3.34 -28.65
CA ALA A 67 -16.47 2.71 -28.99
C ALA A 67 -15.31 3.19 -28.09
N ILE A 68 -15.34 4.45 -27.64
CA ILE A 68 -14.35 4.98 -26.68
C ILE A 68 -14.61 4.41 -25.28
N LEU A 69 -15.82 4.58 -24.76
CA LEU A 69 -16.17 4.17 -23.40
C LEU A 69 -16.15 2.65 -23.20
N GLY A 70 -16.36 1.88 -24.28
CA GLY A 70 -16.38 0.42 -24.28
C GLY A 70 -15.07 -0.23 -24.73
N ASN A 71 -13.97 0.51 -24.87
CA ASN A 71 -12.69 -0.09 -25.26
C ASN A 71 -12.11 -0.95 -24.11
N GLU A 72 -12.34 -2.26 -24.18
CA GLU A 72 -11.93 -3.23 -23.15
C GLU A 72 -10.42 -3.25 -22.90
N GLU A 73 -9.58 -2.98 -23.91
CA GLU A 73 -8.12 -3.00 -23.75
C GLU A 73 -7.60 -1.78 -23.00
N VAL A 74 -8.20 -0.61 -23.25
CA VAL A 74 -7.87 0.61 -22.52
C VAL A 74 -8.43 0.54 -21.08
N ILE A 75 -9.62 -0.05 -20.89
CA ILE A 75 -10.16 -0.34 -19.56
C ILE A 75 -9.25 -1.34 -18.81
N ALA A 76 -8.72 -2.36 -19.48
CA ALA A 76 -7.81 -3.31 -18.87
C ALA A 76 -6.50 -2.66 -18.41
N VAL A 77 -6.04 -1.59 -19.08
CA VAL A 77 -4.96 -0.75 -18.55
C VAL A 77 -5.41 -0.09 -17.25
N ASN A 78 -6.59 0.54 -17.21
CA ASN A 78 -7.09 1.20 -15.99
C ASN A 78 -7.26 0.22 -14.81
N GLN A 79 -7.77 -0.98 -15.09
CA GLN A 79 -8.09 -2.01 -14.10
C GLN A 79 -6.93 -3.00 -13.83
N ASP A 80 -5.74 -2.72 -14.35
CA ASP A 80 -4.58 -3.59 -14.13
C ASP A 80 -4.25 -3.68 -12.63
N PRO A 81 -4.08 -4.89 -12.06
CA PRO A 81 -3.98 -5.11 -10.62
C PRO A 81 -2.72 -4.52 -9.99
N LEU A 82 -1.70 -4.18 -10.79
CA LEU A 82 -0.52 -3.48 -10.26
C LEU A 82 -0.87 -2.08 -9.75
N GLY A 83 -1.92 -1.45 -10.31
CA GLY A 83 -2.48 -0.19 -9.82
C GLY A 83 -1.52 1.00 -9.81
N VAL A 84 -0.46 0.97 -10.63
CA VAL A 84 0.50 2.07 -10.74
C VAL A 84 0.02 3.09 -11.76
N GLN A 85 -0.21 4.31 -11.32
CA GLN A 85 -0.57 5.43 -12.19
C GLN A 85 0.59 5.82 -13.12
N ALA A 86 0.25 6.11 -14.38
CA ALA A 86 1.22 6.63 -15.35
C ALA A 86 1.73 8.03 -14.97
N LYS A 87 3.05 8.21 -15.09
CA LYS A 87 3.73 9.50 -14.94
C LYS A 87 4.21 10.02 -16.28
N LYS A 88 4.34 11.33 -16.42
CA LYS A 88 5.03 11.96 -17.55
C LYS A 88 6.54 11.76 -17.37
N VAL A 89 7.17 11.04 -18.30
CA VAL A 89 8.61 10.73 -18.24
C VAL A 89 9.45 11.57 -19.20
N ARG A 90 8.81 12.18 -20.20
CA ARG A 90 9.48 13.09 -21.15
C ARG A 90 8.50 14.14 -21.65
N MET A 91 8.98 15.37 -21.77
CA MET A 91 8.26 16.49 -22.37
C MET A 91 9.22 17.29 -23.27
N GLU A 92 8.90 17.41 -24.55
CA GLU A 92 9.69 18.13 -25.56
C GLU A 92 8.78 19.12 -26.29
N GLY A 93 8.65 20.33 -25.74
CA GLY A 93 7.66 21.31 -26.20
C GLY A 93 6.24 20.77 -25.98
N ASP A 94 5.46 20.65 -27.06
CA ASP A 94 4.08 20.17 -27.04
C ASP A 94 3.94 18.64 -27.12
N HIS A 95 5.03 17.89 -26.98
CA HIS A 95 5.05 16.43 -27.14
C HIS A 95 5.43 15.76 -25.83
N GLU A 96 4.67 14.74 -25.44
CA GLU A 96 4.83 14.08 -24.14
C GLU A 96 4.85 12.57 -24.28
N VAL A 97 5.62 11.93 -23.40
CA VAL A 97 5.63 10.49 -23.19
C VAL A 97 5.21 10.22 -21.76
N TRP A 98 4.16 9.43 -21.61
CA TRP A 98 3.64 8.99 -20.32
C TRP A 98 3.73 7.47 -20.23
N THR A 99 4.04 6.94 -19.05
CA THR A 99 4.25 5.50 -18.87
C THR A 99 3.93 5.02 -17.47
N ALA A 100 3.49 3.77 -17.37
CA ALA A 100 3.41 3.02 -16.12
C ALA A 100 3.71 1.53 -16.38
N PRO A 101 4.34 0.83 -15.42
CA PRO A 101 4.38 -0.62 -15.43
C PRO A 101 2.96 -1.18 -15.25
N LEU A 102 2.74 -2.35 -15.84
CA LEU A 102 1.54 -3.16 -15.70
C LEU A 102 1.92 -4.56 -15.23
N SER A 103 0.94 -5.30 -14.70
CA SER A 103 1.10 -6.71 -14.33
C SER A 103 1.60 -7.58 -15.50
N GLY A 104 2.37 -8.63 -15.18
CA GLY A 104 2.90 -9.57 -16.17
C GLY A 104 4.03 -8.99 -17.04
N TYR A 105 4.90 -8.16 -16.46
CA TYR A 105 6.06 -7.56 -17.15
C TYR A 105 5.69 -6.70 -18.37
N ARG A 106 4.51 -6.08 -18.35
CA ARG A 106 4.03 -5.18 -19.42
C ARG A 106 4.25 -3.72 -19.01
N THR A 107 4.18 -2.82 -19.99
CA THR A 107 4.25 -1.36 -19.79
C THR A 107 3.21 -0.70 -20.67
N VAL A 108 2.43 0.23 -20.13
CA VAL A 108 1.61 1.13 -20.94
C VAL A 108 2.43 2.36 -21.32
N VAL A 109 2.34 2.78 -22.59
CA VAL A 109 2.95 4.02 -23.07
C VAL A 109 1.90 4.86 -23.77
N VAL A 110 1.74 6.12 -23.36
CA VAL A 110 0.92 7.11 -24.05
C VAL A 110 1.84 8.15 -24.69
N LEU A 111 1.71 8.31 -26.01
CA LEU A 111 2.42 9.32 -26.79
C LEU A 111 1.43 10.45 -27.10
N LEU A 112 1.59 11.59 -26.44
CA LEU A 112 0.65 12.70 -26.53
C LEU A 112 1.23 13.85 -27.34
N ASN A 113 0.48 14.28 -28.35
CA ASN A 113 0.80 15.43 -29.19
C ASN A 113 -0.21 16.56 -28.92
N ARG A 114 0.24 17.64 -28.28
CA ARG A 114 -0.56 18.84 -28.02
C ARG A 114 -0.49 19.87 -29.14
N SER A 115 0.40 19.66 -30.12
CA SER A 115 0.60 20.59 -31.23
C SER A 115 -0.49 20.44 -32.30
N PRO A 116 -0.72 21.48 -33.14
CA PRO A 116 -1.68 21.43 -34.23
C PRO A 116 -1.19 20.65 -35.46
N GLU A 117 0.03 20.10 -35.43
CA GLU A 117 0.62 19.35 -36.55
C GLU A 117 0.89 17.88 -36.20
N PHE A 118 0.94 17.02 -37.22
CA PHE A 118 1.41 15.65 -37.06
C PHE A 118 2.87 15.62 -36.62
N ARG A 119 3.16 14.78 -35.63
CA ARG A 119 4.50 14.69 -35.04
C ARG A 119 4.88 13.26 -34.75
N ILE A 120 6.14 12.94 -35.05
CA ILE A 120 6.73 11.67 -34.67
C ILE A 120 7.22 11.79 -33.24
N ILE A 121 6.57 11.08 -32.32
CA ILE A 121 6.98 10.99 -30.92
C ILE A 121 7.72 9.68 -30.70
N THR A 122 8.82 9.72 -29.96
CA THR A 122 9.66 8.57 -29.65
C THR A 122 9.67 8.32 -28.15
N ALA A 123 9.31 7.11 -27.71
CA ALA A 123 9.63 6.66 -26.36
C ALA A 123 10.91 5.81 -26.42
N GLN A 124 11.95 6.22 -25.68
CA GLN A 124 13.15 5.41 -25.51
C GLN A 124 12.93 4.43 -24.35
N TRP A 125 13.53 3.25 -24.43
CA TRP A 125 13.49 2.25 -23.36
C TRP A 125 13.87 2.82 -22.00
N ASP A 126 14.93 3.60 -21.98
CA ASP A 126 15.48 4.26 -20.79
C ASP A 126 14.47 5.20 -20.14
N ASP A 127 13.59 5.83 -20.93
CA ASP A 127 12.56 6.75 -20.40
C ASP A 127 11.39 5.99 -19.77
N ILE A 128 11.07 4.81 -20.31
CA ILE A 128 9.85 4.06 -19.97
C ILE A 128 10.12 2.86 -19.05
N GLY A 129 11.33 2.79 -18.50
CA GLY A 129 11.72 1.78 -17.52
C GLY A 129 11.92 0.38 -18.09
N ILE A 130 12.01 0.23 -19.41
CA ILE A 130 12.30 -1.07 -20.04
C ILE A 130 13.82 -1.19 -20.21
N PRO A 131 14.46 -2.33 -19.86
CA PRO A 131 15.91 -2.46 -20.00
C PRO A 131 16.39 -2.30 -21.46
N PRO A 132 17.45 -1.51 -21.75
CA PRO A 132 17.96 -1.31 -23.11
C PRO A 132 18.18 -2.63 -23.84
N LYS A 133 18.03 -2.69 -25.16
CA LYS A 133 18.15 -3.91 -26.00
C LYS A 133 17.08 -4.99 -25.78
N THR A 134 16.17 -4.82 -24.83
CA THR A 134 15.02 -5.74 -24.70
C THR A 134 14.21 -5.70 -25.99
N VAL A 135 13.81 -6.87 -26.51
CA VAL A 135 12.94 -6.97 -27.69
C VAL A 135 11.51 -6.97 -27.19
N VAL A 136 10.70 -6.00 -27.64
CA VAL A 136 9.30 -5.87 -27.23
C VAL A 136 8.36 -6.01 -28.42
N GLU A 137 7.22 -6.66 -28.17
CA GLU A 137 6.05 -6.57 -29.02
C GLU A 137 5.18 -5.41 -28.51
N ALA A 138 4.65 -4.59 -29.42
CA ALA A 138 3.79 -3.48 -29.06
C ALA A 138 2.39 -3.69 -29.63
N ARG A 139 1.37 -3.45 -28.80
CA ARG A 139 -0.04 -3.51 -29.18
C ARG A 139 -0.64 -2.11 -29.15
N ASP A 140 -1.26 -1.70 -30.26
CA ASP A 140 -2.03 -0.46 -30.36
C ASP A 140 -3.46 -0.73 -29.85
N LEU A 141 -3.77 -0.24 -28.65
CA LEU A 141 -5.03 -0.53 -27.95
C LEU A 141 -6.24 0.15 -28.60
N TRP A 142 -6.02 1.19 -29.40
CA TRP A 142 -7.09 1.88 -30.13
C TRP A 142 -7.34 1.26 -31.51
N LYS A 143 -6.37 0.54 -32.05
CA LYS A 143 -6.54 -0.28 -33.28
C LYS A 143 -6.81 -1.75 -33.00
N HIS A 144 -6.72 -2.20 -31.74
CA HIS A 144 -6.81 -3.59 -31.33
C HIS A 144 -5.84 -4.51 -32.11
N ALA A 145 -4.65 -3.99 -32.41
CA ALA A 145 -3.70 -4.65 -33.29
C ALA A 145 -2.29 -4.69 -32.68
N THR A 146 -1.70 -5.88 -32.69
CA THR A 146 -0.25 -6.03 -32.49
C THR A 146 0.46 -5.42 -33.70
N LEU A 147 1.46 -4.57 -33.45
CA LEU A 147 2.32 -4.05 -34.50
C LEU A 147 3.25 -5.15 -35.00
N GLU A 148 3.26 -5.39 -36.31
CA GLU A 148 3.98 -6.51 -36.95
C GLU A 148 5.49 -6.49 -36.68
N LYS A 149 6.04 -5.30 -36.43
CA LYS A 149 7.46 -5.10 -36.13
C LYS A 149 7.72 -5.23 -34.64
N ARG A 150 8.69 -6.06 -34.27
CA ARG A 150 9.30 -6.03 -32.92
C ARG A 150 10.20 -4.82 -32.76
N PHE A 151 10.12 -4.16 -31.61
CA PHE A 151 10.89 -2.97 -31.31
C PHE A 151 12.09 -3.31 -30.44
N VAL A 152 13.17 -2.54 -30.61
CA VAL A 152 14.37 -2.57 -29.76
C VAL A 152 14.84 -1.13 -29.51
N ASN A 153 15.20 -0.78 -28.27
CA ASN A 153 15.71 0.53 -27.79
C ASN A 153 14.80 1.77 -27.92
N LYS A 154 13.93 1.85 -28.93
CA LYS A 154 12.84 2.84 -29.00
C LYS A 154 11.59 2.42 -29.77
N VAL A 155 10.44 2.92 -29.35
CA VAL A 155 9.19 2.86 -30.11
C VAL A 155 8.86 4.26 -30.63
N LYS A 156 8.45 4.35 -31.89
CA LYS A 156 8.13 5.61 -32.57
C LYS A 156 6.77 5.50 -33.21
N ALA A 157 5.95 6.53 -33.04
CA ALA A 157 4.67 6.63 -33.73
C ALA A 157 4.48 8.03 -34.30
N ASN A 158 3.83 8.11 -35.47
CA ASN A 158 3.33 9.38 -35.99
C ASN A 158 1.99 9.67 -35.30
N VAL A 159 1.99 10.66 -34.40
CA VAL A 159 0.86 10.99 -33.53
C VAL A 159 0.08 12.15 -34.14
N ARG A 160 -1.24 11.98 -34.26
CA ARG A 160 -2.16 12.99 -34.79
C ARG A 160 -2.13 14.26 -33.93
N PRO A 161 -2.34 15.44 -34.52
CA PRO A 161 -2.44 16.68 -33.77
C PRO A 161 -3.68 16.69 -32.87
N MET A 162 -3.60 17.46 -31.79
CA MET A 162 -4.81 17.89 -31.08
C MET A 162 -5.40 19.06 -31.86
N PRO A 163 -6.67 19.01 -32.30
CA PRO A 163 -7.24 20.09 -33.10
C PRO A 163 -7.22 21.41 -32.32
N ALA A 164 -6.63 22.45 -32.90
CA ALA A 164 -6.66 23.80 -32.32
C ALA A 164 -8.10 24.32 -32.32
N ARG A 165 -8.68 24.60 -31.15
CA ARG A 165 -9.94 25.33 -31.09
C ARG A 165 -9.74 26.75 -31.60
N SER A 166 -10.41 27.08 -32.70
CA SER A 166 -10.69 28.46 -33.07
C SER A 166 -11.56 29.11 -32.00
N ASN A 167 -11.14 30.31 -31.57
CA ASN A 167 -11.77 31.21 -30.60
C ASN A 167 -13.29 31.10 -30.42
N GLY A 168 -13.73 31.06 -29.16
CA GLY A 168 -15.05 31.53 -28.77
C GLY A 168 -15.70 30.75 -27.64
N PHE A 169 -15.21 30.88 -26.40
CA PHE A 169 -16.09 30.94 -25.23
C PHE A 169 -15.40 31.78 -24.15
N VAL A 170 -15.92 32.99 -23.98
CA VAL A 170 -15.57 33.94 -22.92
C VAL A 170 -16.11 33.37 -21.61
N GLY A 171 -15.23 33.28 -20.60
CA GLY A 171 -15.64 32.96 -19.24
C GLY A 171 -16.55 34.05 -18.69
N ASN A 172 -17.59 33.66 -17.95
CA ASN A 172 -18.28 34.57 -17.05
C ASN A 172 -18.04 34.09 -15.62
N ASP A 173 -16.99 34.66 -15.01
CA ASP A 173 -17.08 35.11 -13.63
C ASP A 173 -17.95 36.37 -13.61
N SER A 174 -19.06 36.32 -12.87
CA SER A 174 -19.61 37.46 -12.12
C SER A 174 -20.93 37.05 -11.46
N GLY A 175 -21.00 37.20 -10.14
CA GLY A 175 -22.27 37.18 -9.44
C GLY A 175 -23.15 38.33 -9.92
N THR A 176 -24.41 38.04 -10.21
CA THR A 176 -25.54 38.96 -10.02
C THR A 176 -26.83 38.15 -9.88
N ASP A 177 -27.59 38.58 -8.89
CA ASP A 177 -28.90 38.12 -8.45
C ASP A 177 -29.98 38.50 -9.48
N VAL A 178 -30.69 37.56 -10.14
CA VAL A 178 -32.03 37.83 -10.72
C VAL A 178 -32.86 36.55 -10.92
N GLY A 179 -33.94 36.41 -10.12
CA GLY A 179 -35.31 36.18 -10.59
C GLY A 179 -35.69 34.85 -11.25
N TYR A 180 -36.42 34.01 -10.49
CA TYR A 180 -37.32 32.99 -11.04
C TYR A 180 -38.42 33.61 -11.92
N PRO A 181 -38.73 33.03 -13.11
CA PRO A 181 -40.02 33.20 -13.73
C PRO A 181 -40.97 32.07 -13.33
N THR A 182 -42.07 32.48 -12.69
CA THR A 182 -43.30 31.72 -12.54
C THR A 182 -43.95 31.47 -13.91
N LEU A 183 -44.41 30.25 -14.16
CA LEU A 183 -45.45 29.98 -15.16
C LEU A 183 -46.51 29.07 -14.56
N ASP A 184 -47.58 29.73 -14.11
CA ASP A 184 -48.91 29.16 -13.93
C ASP A 184 -49.51 28.84 -15.30
N ARG A 185 -50.08 27.64 -15.48
CA ARG A 185 -51.50 27.47 -15.90
C ARG A 185 -51.92 26.00 -16.14
N ARG A 186 -52.96 25.66 -15.38
CA ARG A 186 -54.21 24.96 -15.77
C ARG A 186 -54.28 23.42 -15.82
N ARG A 187 -55.16 22.95 -14.92
CA ARG A 187 -55.89 21.68 -14.85
C ARG A 187 -56.56 21.25 -16.17
N SER A 188 -56.58 19.94 -16.41
CA SER A 188 -57.78 19.20 -16.86
C SER A 188 -57.78 17.75 -16.35
N LYS A 189 -58.92 17.33 -15.79
CA LYS A 189 -59.24 15.98 -15.27
C LYS A 189 -59.73 15.03 -16.37
N ALA A 190 -59.36 13.75 -16.28
CA ALA A 190 -60.12 12.51 -16.58
C ALA A 190 -59.09 11.37 -16.73
N GLY A 191 -59.15 10.16 -16.17
CA GLY A 191 -60.21 9.36 -15.57
C GLY A 191 -60.34 8.04 -16.32
N ARG A 192 -59.79 6.91 -15.80
CA ARG A 192 -60.39 5.54 -15.76
C ARG A 192 -59.37 4.43 -15.42
N ARG A 193 -59.94 3.39 -14.79
CA ARG A 193 -59.40 2.19 -14.12
C ARG A 193 -58.96 1.05 -15.04
N ALA A 194 -58.28 0.09 -14.40
CA ALA A 194 -58.09 -1.35 -14.68
C ALA A 194 -56.69 -1.69 -15.22
N SER A 195 -55.94 -2.70 -14.76
CA SER A 195 -56.15 -3.81 -13.81
C SER A 195 -54.77 -4.46 -13.52
N GLU A 196 -54.52 -4.92 -12.29
CA GLU A 196 -53.39 -5.81 -11.96
C GLU A 196 -53.49 -7.15 -12.72
N PRO A 197 -52.36 -7.86 -12.89
CA PRO A 197 -52.23 -9.08 -12.10
C PRO A 197 -50.85 -9.32 -11.45
N SER A 198 -50.97 -10.00 -10.29
CA SER A 198 -50.04 -10.92 -9.62
C SER A 198 -48.71 -10.40 -9.08
N ARG A 199 -48.78 -10.08 -7.78
CA ARG A 199 -47.73 -10.12 -6.77
C ARG A 199 -46.89 -11.39 -6.83
N GLU A 200 -45.59 -11.23 -7.06
CA GLU A 200 -44.56 -12.08 -6.47
C GLU A 200 -43.84 -11.23 -5.40
N ARG A 201 -44.19 -11.46 -4.13
CA ARG A 201 -43.56 -10.76 -3.01
C ARG A 201 -42.19 -11.38 -2.74
N ALA A 202 -41.16 -10.88 -3.41
CA ALA A 202 -39.82 -10.89 -2.83
C ALA A 202 -39.84 -9.89 -1.66
N ARG A 203 -39.87 -10.39 -0.43
CA ARG A 203 -39.55 -9.57 0.74
C ARG A 203 -38.06 -9.24 0.65
N HIS A 204 -37.72 -8.09 0.04
CA HIS A 204 -36.43 -7.48 0.32
C HIS A 204 -36.54 -6.76 1.65
N ASP A 205 -35.86 -7.35 2.62
CA ASP A 205 -35.46 -6.73 3.88
C ASP A 205 -34.80 -5.39 3.58
N SER A 206 -35.44 -4.31 4.02
CA SER A 206 -34.94 -2.96 3.97
C SER A 206 -33.98 -2.74 5.14
N SER A 207 -32.75 -3.25 5.02
CA SER A 207 -31.62 -2.81 5.83
C SER A 207 -30.34 -2.88 5.00
N HIS A 208 -29.56 -1.80 5.03
CA HIS A 208 -28.31 -1.56 4.29
C HIS A 208 -28.49 -1.02 2.86
N GLY A 209 -28.98 0.23 2.76
CA GLY A 209 -28.62 1.09 1.63
C GLY A 209 -27.16 1.50 1.74
N GLY A 210 -26.25 0.60 1.40
CA GLY A 210 -24.83 0.89 1.29
C GLY A 210 -24.60 1.77 0.07
N ILE A 211 -24.11 2.99 0.29
CA ILE A 211 -23.54 3.80 -0.78
C ILE A 211 -22.13 3.25 -0.99
N ASP A 212 -21.90 2.52 -2.07
CA ASP A 212 -20.60 1.88 -2.35
C ASP A 212 -19.53 2.87 -2.86
N TYR A 213 -19.96 4.05 -3.32
CA TYR A 213 -19.08 5.12 -3.81
C TYR A 213 -19.73 6.50 -3.61
N LEU A 214 -19.00 7.45 -3.02
CA LEU A 214 -19.45 8.81 -2.77
C LEU A 214 -18.38 9.82 -3.27
N LYS A 215 -18.74 10.65 -4.27
CA LYS A 215 -17.95 11.80 -4.74
C LYS A 215 -18.47 13.07 -4.07
N TYR A 216 -17.58 13.91 -3.53
CA TYR A 216 -17.93 15.16 -2.85
C TYR A 216 -17.36 16.36 -3.64
N ASP A 217 -18.23 17.17 -4.24
CA ASP A 217 -17.83 18.36 -5.00
C ASP A 217 -17.91 19.61 -4.11
N ASN A 218 -16.82 20.36 -3.99
CA ASN A 218 -16.71 21.50 -3.09
C ASN A 218 -16.91 22.86 -3.80
N CYS A 219 -18.05 23.04 -4.47
CA CYS A 219 -18.22 24.13 -5.43
C CYS A 219 -18.76 25.46 -4.85
N ASN A 220 -19.24 25.55 -3.59
CA ASN A 220 -19.85 26.78 -3.05
C ASN A 220 -19.78 26.91 -1.51
N ASN A 221 -18.74 27.53 -0.94
CA ASN A 221 -18.55 27.60 0.52
C ASN A 221 -18.49 29.00 1.18
N GLY A 222 -18.80 30.11 0.48
CA GLY A 222 -18.76 31.45 1.08
C GLY A 222 -17.42 31.82 1.76
N ASP A 223 -17.44 32.82 2.66
CA ASP A 223 -16.26 33.32 3.40
C ASP A 223 -15.75 32.37 4.51
N LEU A 224 -16.32 31.18 4.64
CA LEU A 224 -15.83 30.15 5.54
C LEU A 224 -14.54 29.55 4.96
N LYS A 225 -13.42 30.17 5.33
CA LYS A 225 -12.09 29.64 5.06
C LYS A 225 -11.99 28.24 5.70
N PRO A 226 -11.84 27.17 4.92
CA PRO A 226 -11.59 25.84 5.45
C PRO A 226 -10.34 25.94 6.32
N MET A 227 -10.43 25.59 7.60
CA MET A 227 -9.34 25.65 8.59
C MET A 227 -7.96 25.47 7.94
N LYS A 228 -7.21 26.57 7.74
CA LYS A 228 -5.78 26.59 7.34
C LYS A 228 -5.30 25.43 6.43
N ARG A 229 -6.06 25.07 5.38
CA ARG A 229 -5.72 23.98 4.44
C ARG A 229 -5.49 24.53 3.04
N GLY A 230 -4.69 25.59 2.97
CA GLY A 230 -4.40 26.36 1.76
C GLY A 230 -3.06 26.10 1.09
N ASP A 231 -2.24 25.16 1.58
CA ASP A 231 -0.91 24.88 0.99
C ASP A 231 -0.72 23.41 0.52
N MET A 232 -1.73 22.53 0.63
CA MET A 232 -1.62 21.11 0.24
C MET A 232 -2.81 20.59 -0.59
N HIS A 233 -2.50 20.05 -1.77
CA HIS A 233 -3.44 19.49 -2.74
C HIS A 233 -4.18 18.24 -2.19
N PRO A 234 -5.47 18.01 -2.55
CA PRO A 234 -6.26 16.87 -2.08
C PRO A 234 -5.59 15.51 -2.26
N ALA A 235 -4.85 15.26 -3.34
CA ALA A 235 -4.12 14.00 -3.51
C ALA A 235 -3.12 13.67 -2.37
N LEU A 236 -2.70 14.66 -1.57
CA LEU A 236 -1.82 14.48 -0.40
C LEU A 236 -2.58 14.09 0.89
N TRP A 237 -3.91 14.17 0.88
CA TRP A 237 -4.73 13.94 2.07
C TRP A 237 -6.08 13.26 1.83
N ALA A 238 -6.59 13.20 0.61
CA ALA A 238 -7.92 12.70 0.29
C ALA A 238 -8.00 11.18 0.40
N ASP A 239 -6.88 10.48 0.20
CA ASP A 239 -6.72 9.07 0.60
C ASP A 239 -6.89 8.86 2.11
N LYS A 240 -6.78 9.94 2.91
CA LYS A 240 -7.03 9.95 4.36
C LYS A 240 -8.52 10.18 4.69
N LEU A 241 -9.35 10.63 3.73
CA LEU A 241 -10.76 10.99 3.94
C LEU A 241 -11.78 10.21 3.07
N GLY A 242 -11.37 9.55 1.98
CA GLY A 242 -12.23 8.78 1.08
C GLY A 242 -11.74 7.34 0.90
N ASN A 243 -12.54 6.40 1.39
CA ASN A 243 -12.34 4.94 1.48
C ASN A 243 -11.10 4.48 2.28
N SER A 244 -11.40 4.16 3.55
CA SER A 244 -10.54 3.74 4.67
C SER A 244 -9.56 4.80 5.18
N TRP A 245 -10.06 5.55 6.14
CA TRP A 245 -9.38 6.35 7.14
C TRP A 245 -8.12 5.66 7.70
N ARG A 246 -6.94 6.02 7.19
CA ARG A 246 -5.66 5.47 7.62
C ARG A 246 -5.09 6.28 8.77
N THR A 247 -4.92 5.62 9.91
CA THR A 247 -4.16 6.11 11.05
C THR A 247 -2.66 5.97 10.80
N THR A 248 -2.08 6.77 9.90
CA THR A 248 -0.70 7.29 9.92
C THR A 248 -0.49 8.08 8.61
N MET A 249 0.06 9.29 8.73
CA MET A 249 0.18 10.24 7.61
C MET A 249 1.32 9.95 6.63
N ASP A 250 2.17 8.96 6.90
CA ASP A 250 3.36 8.69 6.10
C ASP A 250 3.39 7.24 5.62
N ILE A 251 3.27 7.07 4.30
CA ILE A 251 3.50 5.80 3.61
C ILE A 251 4.99 5.42 3.62
N ASN A 252 5.84 6.37 4.03
CA ASN A 252 7.29 6.29 4.15
C ASN A 252 7.74 6.01 5.60
N ASP A 253 6.81 5.96 6.55
CA ASP A 253 7.13 5.56 7.92
C ASP A 253 7.31 4.04 7.95
N SER A 254 8.57 3.64 8.11
CA SER A 254 8.98 2.27 8.38
C SER A 254 8.31 1.82 9.69
N TRP A 255 7.44 0.81 9.62
CA TRP A 255 6.66 0.30 10.76
C TRP A 255 7.45 -0.69 11.62
N GLU A 256 8.71 -0.95 11.26
CA GLU A 256 9.64 -1.73 12.05
C GLU A 256 9.73 -1.18 13.46
N SER A 257 9.56 -2.09 14.41
CA SER A 257 9.42 -1.74 15.82
C SER A 257 10.20 -2.72 16.69
N TRP A 258 10.38 -2.31 17.94
CA TRP A 258 10.79 -3.15 19.04
C TRP A 258 9.64 -3.26 20.05
N ASN A 259 9.39 -4.45 20.59
CA ASN A 259 8.34 -4.69 21.60
C ASN A 259 8.94 -5.40 22.83
N THR A 260 8.43 -5.07 24.02
CA THR A 260 8.93 -5.62 25.29
C THR A 260 8.60 -7.09 25.55
N TRP A 261 7.54 -7.65 24.96
CA TRP A 261 6.88 -8.87 25.45
C TRP A 261 7.74 -10.14 25.41
N ASN A 262 8.30 -10.50 24.25
CA ASN A 262 8.96 -11.80 24.06
C ASN A 262 10.13 -12.03 25.03
N HIS A 263 10.82 -10.97 25.45
CA HIS A 263 11.93 -11.06 26.39
C HIS A 263 11.56 -10.71 27.83
N PHE A 264 10.85 -9.59 28.03
CA PHE A 264 10.62 -9.03 29.36
C PHE A 264 9.30 -9.48 29.99
N TYR A 265 8.33 -9.95 29.20
CA TYR A 265 6.97 -10.24 29.66
C TYR A 265 6.44 -9.08 30.53
N CYS A 266 6.01 -9.35 31.76
CA CYS A 266 5.56 -8.32 32.71
C CYS A 266 6.67 -7.68 33.55
N ASN A 267 7.93 -8.05 33.36
CA ASN A 267 9.07 -7.46 34.06
C ASN A 267 9.59 -6.21 33.33
N ILE A 268 8.71 -5.21 33.18
CA ILE A 268 8.98 -3.94 32.48
C ILE A 268 8.92 -2.75 33.43
N ASN A 269 9.73 -1.73 33.16
CA ASN A 269 9.71 -0.44 33.85
C ASN A 269 10.25 0.67 32.94
N GLU A 270 10.06 1.93 33.32
CA GLU A 270 10.46 3.07 32.50
C GLU A 270 11.97 3.11 32.21
N THR A 271 12.82 2.59 33.10
CA THR A 271 14.27 2.50 32.87
C THR A 271 14.57 1.57 31.70
N VAL A 272 13.96 0.37 31.68
CA VAL A 272 14.11 -0.59 30.58
C VAL A 272 13.71 0.06 29.25
N ILE A 273 12.59 0.78 29.21
CA ILE A 273 12.13 1.44 27.97
C ILE A 273 13.10 2.53 27.50
N ARG A 274 13.61 3.36 28.44
CA ARG A 274 14.58 4.42 28.12
C ARG A 274 15.90 3.84 27.61
N GLU A 275 16.43 2.82 28.28
CA GLU A 275 17.67 2.14 27.88
C GLU A 275 17.52 1.44 26.53
N SER A 276 16.38 0.80 26.26
CA SER A 276 16.10 0.19 24.95
C SER A 276 16.01 1.23 23.84
N ALA A 277 15.38 2.39 24.10
CA ALA A 277 15.36 3.50 23.15
C ALA A 277 16.79 4.03 22.85
N ASP A 278 17.64 4.15 23.88
CA ASP A 278 19.04 4.52 23.72
C ASP A 278 19.83 3.46 22.93
N ALA A 279 19.57 2.18 23.19
CA ALA A 279 20.19 1.07 22.48
C ALA A 279 19.81 1.05 21.00
N LEU A 280 18.54 1.26 20.64
CA LEU A 280 18.12 1.36 19.24
C LEU A 280 18.86 2.46 18.48
N VAL A 281 19.08 3.62 19.11
CA VAL A 281 19.84 4.72 18.50
C VAL A 281 21.33 4.39 18.39
N SER A 282 21.94 3.94 19.49
CA SER A 282 23.40 3.73 19.58
C SER A 282 23.89 2.54 18.76
N THR A 283 23.09 1.50 18.60
CA THR A 283 23.38 0.34 17.73
C THR A 283 23.21 0.66 16.24
N GLY A 284 22.55 1.77 15.90
CA GLY A 284 22.23 2.14 14.53
C GLY A 284 20.95 1.53 13.98
N LEU A 285 20.29 0.62 14.71
CA LEU A 285 19.02 0.01 14.30
C LEU A 285 17.94 1.05 14.02
N ALA A 286 17.89 2.12 14.81
CA ALA A 286 17.01 3.24 14.52
C ALA A 286 17.22 3.71 13.07
N LYS A 287 18.45 4.00 12.64
CA LYS A 287 18.75 4.51 11.28
C LYS A 287 18.26 3.58 10.17
N LEU A 288 18.15 2.29 10.45
CA LEU A 288 17.68 1.27 9.50
C LEU A 288 16.15 1.19 9.38
N GLY A 289 15.39 1.83 10.27
CA GLY A 289 13.92 1.87 10.20
C GLY A 289 13.22 1.47 11.49
N TYR A 290 13.92 0.92 12.49
CA TYR A 290 13.33 0.54 13.77
C TYR A 290 13.00 1.78 14.63
N ARG A 291 11.83 2.38 14.39
CA ARG A 291 11.45 3.68 14.96
C ARG A 291 10.51 3.59 16.15
N TYR A 292 9.70 2.55 16.24
CA TYR A 292 8.69 2.41 17.29
C TYR A 292 9.25 1.61 18.48
N VAL A 293 9.13 2.19 19.67
CA VAL A 293 9.44 1.56 20.97
C VAL A 293 8.10 1.21 21.63
N ASN A 294 7.69 -0.04 21.52
CA ASN A 294 6.36 -0.48 21.93
C ASN A 294 6.38 -1.09 23.33
N ILE A 295 5.62 -0.47 24.24
CA ILE A 295 5.35 -1.02 25.57
C ILE A 295 4.18 -2.01 25.45
N ASP A 296 4.41 -3.27 25.82
CA ASP A 296 3.38 -4.31 25.84
C ASP A 296 2.59 -4.32 27.17
N ASP A 297 1.90 -5.42 27.50
CA ASP A 297 1.05 -5.54 28.70
C ASP A 297 1.78 -5.22 30.03
N CYS A 298 1.04 -5.15 31.14
CA CYS A 298 1.56 -4.95 32.50
C CYS A 298 2.09 -3.54 32.85
N TRP A 299 1.86 -2.52 32.01
CA TRP A 299 2.35 -1.15 32.24
C TRP A 299 1.48 -0.29 33.18
N ALA A 300 0.18 -0.58 33.29
CA ALA A 300 -0.76 0.22 34.07
C ALA A 300 -1.01 -0.36 35.49
N GLU A 301 -1.60 0.47 36.35
CA GLU A 301 -2.18 0.04 37.62
C GLU A 301 -3.29 -1.00 37.38
N HIS A 302 -3.58 -1.78 38.44
CA HIS A 302 -4.56 -2.86 38.35
C HIS A 302 -5.97 -2.37 38.02
N ASP A 303 -6.31 -1.19 38.52
CA ASP A 303 -7.61 -0.55 38.39
C ASP A 303 -7.46 0.84 37.81
N ARG A 304 -8.52 1.30 37.15
CA ARG A 304 -8.66 2.70 36.69
C ARG A 304 -8.76 3.63 37.90
N ASP A 305 -8.45 4.91 37.70
CA ASP A 305 -8.71 5.91 38.74
C ASP A 305 -10.22 6.13 38.97
N SER A 306 -10.56 6.94 39.97
CA SER A 306 -11.96 7.26 40.32
C SER A 306 -12.73 7.98 39.22
N LYS A 307 -12.05 8.51 38.19
CA LYS A 307 -12.65 9.13 37.01
C LYS A 307 -12.71 8.18 35.82
N GLY A 308 -12.24 6.94 35.97
CA GLY A 308 -12.23 5.89 34.97
C GLY A 308 -11.10 5.99 33.95
N TYR A 309 -10.01 6.71 34.23
CA TYR A 309 -8.82 6.78 33.37
C TYR A 309 -7.86 5.63 33.68
N LEU A 310 -7.16 5.16 32.64
CA LEU A 310 -5.97 4.32 32.82
C LEU A 310 -4.89 5.10 33.55
N VAL A 311 -4.22 4.44 34.50
CA VAL A 311 -3.16 5.05 35.32
C VAL A 311 -1.88 4.26 35.11
N PRO A 312 -0.76 4.90 34.71
CA PRO A 312 0.54 4.22 34.65
C PRO A 312 0.93 3.72 36.04
N ARG A 313 1.47 2.49 36.11
CA ARG A 313 1.85 1.89 37.38
C ARG A 313 2.96 2.69 38.05
N LYS A 314 2.71 3.29 39.21
CA LYS A 314 3.67 4.23 39.84
C LYS A 314 4.98 3.58 40.25
N SER A 315 4.97 2.29 40.55
CA SER A 315 6.18 1.57 40.97
C SER A 315 7.14 1.28 39.81
N THR A 316 6.64 1.18 38.57
CA THR A 316 7.44 0.84 37.38
C THR A 316 7.54 2.00 36.38
N PHE A 317 6.56 2.91 36.36
CA PHE A 317 6.53 4.12 35.54
C PHE A 317 6.29 5.38 36.40
N PRO A 318 7.14 5.66 37.40
CA PRO A 318 6.96 6.78 38.34
C PRO A 318 6.87 8.16 37.66
N SER A 319 7.49 8.34 36.49
CA SER A 319 7.45 9.59 35.72
C SER A 319 6.17 9.76 34.89
N GLY A 320 5.39 8.68 34.72
CA GLY A 320 4.24 8.62 33.84
C GLY A 320 4.59 8.46 32.35
N ILE A 321 3.62 7.99 31.56
CA ILE A 321 3.83 7.64 30.15
C ILE A 321 4.11 8.86 29.27
N LYS A 322 3.51 10.02 29.56
CA LYS A 322 3.81 11.25 28.80
C LYS A 322 5.29 11.63 28.86
N ALA A 323 5.90 11.62 30.06
CA ALA A 323 7.31 11.94 30.21
C ALA A 323 8.22 10.90 29.54
N LEU A 324 7.75 9.66 29.41
CA LEU A 324 8.45 8.61 28.67
C LEU A 324 8.32 8.81 27.15
N ALA A 325 7.14 9.18 26.65
CA ALA A 325 6.92 9.53 25.25
C ALA A 325 7.80 10.71 24.83
N ASP A 326 7.82 11.79 25.63
CA ASP A 326 8.66 12.96 25.37
C ASP A 326 10.16 12.59 25.29
N TYR A 327 10.62 11.64 26.11
CA TYR A 327 11.98 11.12 26.05
C TYR A 327 12.27 10.36 24.77
N VAL A 328 11.39 9.43 24.40
CA VAL A 328 11.53 8.61 23.18
C VAL A 328 11.47 9.51 21.93
N HIS A 329 10.55 10.48 21.89
CA HIS A 329 10.49 11.49 20.82
C HIS A 329 11.76 12.33 20.74
N GLY A 330 12.35 12.70 21.89
CA GLY A 330 13.62 13.42 21.95
C GLY A 330 14.81 12.65 21.34
N LYS A 331 14.67 11.33 21.15
CA LYS A 331 15.66 10.46 20.46
C LYS A 331 15.38 10.31 18.96
N GLY A 332 14.33 10.95 18.43
CA GLY A 332 13.87 10.76 17.05
C GLY A 332 13.15 9.43 16.83
N LEU A 333 12.64 8.83 17.90
CA LEU A 333 11.87 7.59 17.90
C LEU A 333 10.39 7.89 18.20
N LYS A 334 9.53 6.87 18.11
CA LYS A 334 8.09 6.91 18.38
C LYS A 334 7.75 5.94 19.51
N LEU A 335 6.76 6.27 20.35
CA LEU A 335 6.36 5.41 21.47
C LEU A 335 5.03 4.72 21.17
N GLY A 336 5.02 3.39 21.29
CA GLY A 336 3.82 2.57 21.26
C GLY A 336 3.36 2.13 22.64
N ILE A 337 2.07 1.83 22.75
CA ILE A 337 1.44 1.30 23.96
C ILE A 337 0.55 0.11 23.62
N TYR A 338 0.14 -0.62 24.64
CA TYR A 338 -0.72 -1.79 24.54
C TYR A 338 -2.03 -1.60 25.32
N SER A 339 -3.11 -2.13 24.76
CA SER A 339 -4.36 -2.40 25.48
C SER A 339 -5.11 -3.56 24.84
N ASP A 340 -6.33 -3.82 25.31
CA ASP A 340 -7.14 -4.97 24.90
C ASP A 340 -8.55 -4.51 24.51
N ALA A 341 -9.09 -5.09 23.44
CA ALA A 341 -10.50 -5.02 23.04
C ALA A 341 -11.39 -5.91 23.93
N GLY A 342 -11.17 -5.81 25.23
CA GLY A 342 -11.77 -6.61 26.29
C GLY A 342 -11.81 -5.86 27.60
N SER A 343 -12.37 -6.50 28.63
CA SER A 343 -12.52 -5.89 29.96
C SER A 343 -11.21 -5.80 30.75
N ARG A 344 -10.30 -6.76 30.52
CA ARG A 344 -8.93 -6.82 31.07
C ARG A 344 -7.98 -7.25 29.96
N THR A 345 -6.71 -6.91 30.11
CA THR A 345 -5.66 -7.41 29.23
C THR A 345 -5.40 -8.90 29.44
N CYS A 346 -4.66 -9.53 28.54
CA CYS A 346 -4.38 -10.96 28.60
C CYS A 346 -3.68 -11.40 29.91
N SER A 347 -2.76 -10.59 30.46
CA SER A 347 -2.15 -10.86 31.77
C SER A 347 -3.11 -10.70 32.96
N GLN A 348 -4.27 -10.07 32.74
CA GLN A 348 -5.25 -9.66 33.75
C GLN A 348 -4.72 -8.66 34.79
N THR A 349 -3.48 -8.17 34.63
CA THR A 349 -2.84 -7.30 35.61
C THR A 349 -3.28 -5.85 35.51
N MET A 350 -3.96 -5.47 34.43
CA MET A 350 -4.48 -4.13 34.17
C MET A 350 -5.80 -4.13 33.38
N PRO A 351 -6.54 -3.00 33.35
CA PRO A 351 -7.79 -2.89 32.61
C PRO A 351 -7.58 -2.94 31.09
N GLY A 352 -8.52 -3.56 30.37
CA GLY A 352 -8.67 -3.39 28.93
C GLY A 352 -9.54 -2.18 28.59
N SER A 353 -9.74 -1.89 27.32
CA SER A 353 -10.43 -0.69 26.84
C SER A 353 -11.86 -0.91 26.35
N LEU A 354 -12.42 -2.13 26.42
CA LEU A 354 -13.79 -2.38 25.97
C LEU A 354 -14.80 -1.52 26.76
N GLY A 355 -15.57 -0.69 26.05
CA GLY A 355 -16.50 0.28 26.64
C GLY A 355 -15.85 1.58 27.16
N HIS A 356 -14.53 1.72 27.04
CA HIS A 356 -13.74 2.88 27.44
C HIS A 356 -12.94 3.48 26.29
N GLU A 357 -13.21 3.08 25.04
CA GLU A 357 -12.37 3.32 23.87
C GLU A 357 -12.10 4.81 23.64
N GLN A 358 -13.15 5.66 23.70
CA GLN A 358 -13.01 7.11 23.49
C GLN A 358 -12.10 7.74 24.54
N LYS A 359 -12.29 7.38 25.81
CA LYS A 359 -11.51 7.95 26.93
C LYS A 359 -10.06 7.49 26.88
N ASP A 360 -9.83 6.22 26.55
CA ASP A 360 -8.49 5.66 26.48
C ASP A 360 -7.73 6.20 25.27
N ALA A 361 -8.39 6.33 24.11
CA ALA A 361 -7.81 6.98 22.94
C ALA A 361 -7.40 8.43 23.22
N GLU A 362 -8.27 9.23 23.87
CA GLU A 362 -7.94 10.60 24.31
C GLU A 362 -6.75 10.61 25.27
N THR A 363 -6.68 9.64 26.18
CA THR A 363 -5.57 9.48 27.12
C THR A 363 -4.26 9.21 26.38
N PHE A 364 -4.24 8.23 25.47
CA PHE A 364 -3.07 7.90 24.64
C PHE A 364 -2.62 9.09 23.80
N ALA A 365 -3.57 9.79 23.17
CA ALA A 365 -3.27 10.99 22.39
C ALA A 365 -2.67 12.11 23.26
N SER A 366 -3.20 12.33 24.46
CA SER A 366 -2.69 13.33 25.41
C SER A 366 -1.27 13.02 25.90
N TRP A 367 -0.93 11.73 25.98
CA TRP A 367 0.41 11.25 26.34
C TRP A 367 1.39 11.27 25.18
N GLY A 368 0.93 11.50 23.95
CA GLY A 368 1.80 11.51 22.78
C GLY A 368 2.13 10.11 22.26
N ILE A 369 1.27 9.12 22.48
CA ILE A 369 1.42 7.78 21.90
C ILE A 369 1.32 7.84 20.37
N ASP A 370 2.11 7.04 19.67
CA ASP A 370 2.18 6.98 18.21
C ASP A 370 1.70 5.65 17.64
N TYR A 371 1.56 4.62 18.49
CA TYR A 371 1.21 3.26 18.11
C TYR A 371 0.38 2.59 19.22
N LEU A 372 -0.67 1.85 18.86
CA LEU A 372 -1.46 1.00 19.75
C LEU A 372 -1.46 -0.44 19.23
N LYS A 373 -0.92 -1.38 20.02
CA LYS A 373 -1.26 -2.81 19.91
C LYS A 373 -2.56 -3.04 20.67
N TYR A 374 -3.56 -3.60 19.99
CA TYR A 374 -4.91 -3.76 20.54
C TYR A 374 -5.35 -5.21 20.51
N ASP A 375 -5.36 -5.86 21.67
CA ASP A 375 -5.51 -7.31 21.86
C ASP A 375 -6.98 -7.78 21.94
N ASN A 376 -7.19 -9.07 22.21
CA ASN A 376 -8.49 -9.72 22.08
C ASN A 376 -8.92 -10.59 23.28
N CYS A 377 -8.23 -10.53 24.42
CA CYS A 377 -8.61 -11.30 25.61
C CYS A 377 -9.87 -10.72 26.30
N ASN A 378 -10.48 -11.47 27.23
CA ASN A 378 -11.58 -11.00 28.10
C ASN A 378 -12.71 -10.22 27.39
N ASN A 379 -13.03 -10.63 26.17
CA ASN A 379 -13.85 -9.87 25.21
C ASN A 379 -15.37 -10.08 25.37
N GLY A 380 -15.80 -10.88 26.36
CA GLY A 380 -17.21 -11.15 26.65
C GLY A 380 -17.96 -11.84 25.49
N ASP A 381 -17.26 -12.68 24.71
CA ASP A 381 -17.74 -13.38 23.52
C ASP A 381 -18.21 -12.46 22.38
N LEU A 382 -17.88 -11.17 22.44
CA LEU A 382 -18.16 -10.23 21.36
C LEU A 382 -17.17 -10.47 20.22
N LYS A 383 -17.69 -10.50 18.98
CA LYS A 383 -16.88 -10.69 17.78
C LYS A 383 -15.92 -9.52 17.53
N PRO A 384 -14.69 -9.75 17.01
CA PRO A 384 -13.74 -8.68 16.68
C PRO A 384 -14.34 -7.57 15.80
N MET A 385 -15.09 -7.93 14.76
CA MET A 385 -15.76 -6.97 13.86
C MET A 385 -16.78 -6.04 14.55
N LYS A 386 -17.20 -6.33 15.80
CA LYS A 386 -18.04 -5.45 16.61
C LYS A 386 -17.22 -4.49 17.48
N ARG A 387 -16.07 -4.94 17.98
CA ARG A 387 -15.27 -4.23 19.00
C ARG A 387 -14.20 -3.33 18.40
N TYR A 388 -13.40 -3.85 17.48
CA TYR A 388 -12.28 -3.10 16.87
C TYR A 388 -12.71 -1.78 16.20
N PRO A 389 -13.85 -1.69 15.49
CA PRO A 389 -14.30 -0.41 14.93
C PRO A 389 -14.53 0.70 15.97
N ALA A 390 -14.83 0.35 17.24
CA ALA A 390 -15.01 1.34 18.29
C ALA A 390 -13.69 2.04 18.63
N MET A 391 -12.61 1.27 18.81
CA MET A 391 -11.27 1.82 19.05
C MET A 391 -10.73 2.58 17.83
N THR A 392 -10.94 2.07 16.61
CA THR A 392 -10.58 2.82 15.38
C THR A 392 -11.21 4.22 15.37
N ARG A 393 -12.53 4.31 15.58
CA ARG A 393 -13.23 5.61 15.61
C ARG A 393 -12.75 6.51 16.74
N ALA A 394 -12.47 5.92 17.91
CA ALA A 394 -11.95 6.65 19.06
C ALA A 394 -10.58 7.26 18.80
N LEU A 395 -9.62 6.48 18.27
CA LEU A 395 -8.29 6.99 17.92
C LEU A 395 -8.37 8.09 16.85
N MET A 396 -9.19 7.88 15.82
CA MET A 396 -9.39 8.88 14.77
C MET A 396 -9.97 10.20 15.30
N SER A 397 -10.88 10.15 16.28
CA SER A 397 -11.53 11.34 16.81
C SER A 397 -10.59 12.23 17.62
N THR A 398 -9.46 11.68 18.10
CA THR A 398 -8.45 12.45 18.85
C THR A 398 -7.70 13.46 17.98
N GLY A 399 -7.68 13.27 16.65
CA GLY A 399 -6.88 14.07 15.72
C GLY A 399 -5.37 13.81 15.77
N ARG A 400 -4.88 12.93 16.65
CA ARG A 400 -3.49 12.46 16.65
C ARG A 400 -3.36 11.21 15.79
N PRO A 401 -2.42 11.16 14.82
CA PRO A 401 -2.12 9.92 14.12
C PRO A 401 -1.52 8.88 15.10
N ILE A 402 -2.20 7.74 15.28
CA ILE A 402 -1.76 6.63 16.13
C ILE A 402 -1.89 5.34 15.31
N PHE A 403 -0.78 4.70 14.95
CA PHE A 403 -0.77 3.43 14.23
C PHE A 403 -1.57 2.39 15.02
N LEU A 404 -2.58 1.76 14.41
CA LEU A 404 -3.39 0.74 15.06
C LEU A 404 -3.01 -0.65 14.56
N SER A 405 -2.44 -1.47 15.45
CA SER A 405 -2.15 -2.89 15.22
C SER A 405 -3.17 -3.75 15.92
N LEU A 406 -3.94 -4.52 15.15
CA LEU A 406 -4.95 -5.44 15.66
C LEU A 406 -4.30 -6.76 16.07
N CYS A 407 -4.63 -7.26 17.24
CA CYS A 407 -4.12 -8.51 17.79
C CYS A 407 -5.27 -9.42 18.21
N GLU A 408 -6.01 -9.95 17.23
CA GLU A 408 -7.12 -10.90 17.40
C GLU A 408 -6.79 -12.34 16.96
N TRP A 409 -5.52 -12.58 16.62
CA TRP A 409 -4.95 -13.89 16.32
C TRP A 409 -5.50 -14.59 15.08
N GLY A 410 -5.99 -13.85 14.10
CA GLY A 410 -6.64 -14.41 12.92
C GLY A 410 -8.13 -14.74 13.09
N ASP A 411 -8.73 -14.39 14.23
CA ASP A 411 -10.13 -14.64 14.51
C ASP A 411 -11.04 -13.94 13.49
N MET A 412 -11.85 -14.76 12.81
CA MET A 412 -12.69 -14.34 11.70
C MET A 412 -11.93 -13.75 10.50
N HIS A 413 -10.69 -14.18 10.25
CA HIS A 413 -9.92 -13.85 9.04
C HIS A 413 -9.72 -12.33 8.82
N PRO A 414 -8.96 -11.63 9.69
CA PRO A 414 -8.80 -10.18 9.68
C PRO A 414 -8.28 -9.62 8.35
N ALA A 415 -7.51 -10.40 7.59
CA ALA A 415 -7.08 -10.04 6.24
C ALA A 415 -8.24 -9.65 5.29
N LEU A 416 -9.46 -10.13 5.56
CA LEU A 416 -10.65 -9.83 4.75
C LEU A 416 -11.39 -8.54 5.16
N TRP A 417 -11.08 -7.95 6.33
CA TRP A 417 -11.87 -6.83 6.88
C TRP A 417 -11.10 -5.77 7.66
N ALA A 418 -9.94 -6.10 8.24
CA ALA A 418 -9.19 -5.24 9.15
C ALA A 418 -8.48 -4.08 8.45
N ASP A 419 -8.27 -4.19 7.13
CA ASP A 419 -7.69 -3.15 6.27
C ASP A 419 -8.49 -1.84 6.26
N LYS A 420 -9.76 -1.90 6.63
CA LYS A 420 -10.64 -0.73 6.77
C LYS A 420 -10.57 -0.09 8.16
N LEU A 421 -9.90 -0.73 9.11
CA LEU A 421 -9.97 -0.40 10.53
C LEU A 421 -8.61 -0.03 11.13
N GLY A 422 -7.52 -0.67 10.73
CA GLY A 422 -6.19 -0.43 11.25
C GLY A 422 -5.10 -0.61 10.21
N ASN A 423 -3.85 -0.52 10.67
CA ASN A 423 -2.67 -0.50 9.82
C ASN A 423 -2.02 -1.88 9.68
N SER A 424 -2.20 -2.75 10.68
CA SER A 424 -1.79 -4.15 10.64
C SER A 424 -2.75 -5.02 11.46
N TRP A 425 -2.74 -6.32 11.19
CA TRP A 425 -3.54 -7.29 11.94
C TRP A 425 -2.81 -8.62 12.06
N ARG A 426 -2.80 -9.18 13.27
CA ARG A 426 -2.25 -10.51 13.54
C ARG A 426 -3.03 -11.56 12.74
N THR A 427 -2.35 -12.42 12.00
CA THR A 427 -3.03 -13.49 11.23
C THR A 427 -3.07 -14.82 11.97
N THR A 428 -2.36 -14.91 13.10
CA THR A 428 -2.10 -16.16 13.83
C THR A 428 -2.06 -15.93 15.34
N MET A 429 -2.17 -17.03 16.11
CA MET A 429 -1.78 -17.06 17.53
C MET A 429 -0.31 -16.68 17.72
N ASP A 430 0.08 -16.45 18.98
CA ASP A 430 1.43 -16.01 19.33
C ASP A 430 2.52 -16.96 18.83
N ILE A 431 3.63 -16.39 18.40
CA ILE A 431 4.88 -17.08 18.12
C ILE A 431 5.56 -17.48 19.43
N ASN A 432 6.46 -18.47 19.34
CA ASN A 432 7.37 -18.84 20.41
C ASN A 432 8.78 -18.95 19.81
N ASP A 433 9.81 -18.83 20.64
CA ASP A 433 11.21 -18.98 20.25
C ASP A 433 11.58 -20.45 19.95
N SER A 434 10.95 -21.02 18.91
CA SER A 434 11.24 -22.33 18.35
C SER A 434 11.00 -22.35 16.84
N TRP A 435 11.77 -23.19 16.14
CA TRP A 435 11.70 -23.32 14.68
C TRP A 435 10.31 -23.74 14.20
N GLU A 436 9.68 -24.70 14.88
CA GLU A 436 8.37 -25.21 14.52
C GLU A 436 7.29 -24.14 14.64
N SER A 437 7.38 -23.29 15.69
CA SER A 437 6.45 -22.18 15.88
C SER A 437 6.60 -21.17 14.75
N MET A 438 7.83 -20.70 14.50
CA MET A 438 8.14 -19.73 13.45
C MET A 438 7.64 -20.19 12.08
N VAL A 439 7.98 -21.41 11.67
CA VAL A 439 7.55 -21.95 10.38
C VAL A 439 6.01 -22.09 10.32
N SER A 440 5.37 -22.51 11.42
CA SER A 440 3.91 -22.60 11.49
C SER A 440 3.22 -21.23 11.34
N ARG A 441 3.81 -20.15 11.87
CA ARG A 441 3.29 -18.78 11.67
C ARG A 441 3.43 -18.35 10.22
N ALA A 442 4.58 -18.61 9.60
CA ALA A 442 4.82 -18.31 8.20
C ALA A 442 3.80 -19.03 7.27
N ASP A 443 3.58 -20.33 7.48
CA ASP A 443 2.63 -21.12 6.69
C ASP A 443 1.18 -20.60 6.82
N GLN A 444 0.75 -20.20 8.03
CA GLN A 444 -0.60 -19.67 8.23
C GLN A 444 -0.78 -18.24 7.72
N ASN A 445 0.29 -17.44 7.70
CA ASN A 445 0.25 -16.07 7.21
C ASN A 445 0.24 -16.01 5.67
N GLU A 446 0.92 -16.96 5.01
CA GLU A 446 1.07 -17.01 3.55
C GLU A 446 -0.27 -17.04 2.82
N VAL A 447 -1.28 -17.74 3.36
CA VAL A 447 -2.62 -17.84 2.73
C VAL A 447 -3.33 -16.50 2.56
N TYR A 448 -2.89 -15.46 3.29
CA TYR A 448 -3.45 -14.12 3.21
C TYR A 448 -2.59 -13.13 2.42
N ALA A 449 -1.50 -13.58 1.77
CA ALA A 449 -0.53 -12.72 1.12
C ALA A 449 -1.15 -11.71 0.14
N GLU A 450 -2.19 -12.12 -0.59
CA GLU A 450 -2.90 -11.27 -1.57
C GLU A 450 -3.69 -10.10 -0.95
N HIS A 451 -3.95 -10.13 0.36
CA HIS A 451 -4.70 -9.09 1.06
C HIS A 451 -3.82 -8.00 1.67
N ALA A 452 -2.51 -8.25 1.82
CA ALA A 452 -1.57 -7.25 2.29
C ALA A 452 -1.37 -6.15 1.24
N ARG A 453 -1.36 -4.90 1.68
CA ARG A 453 -1.20 -3.72 0.81
C ARG A 453 -0.58 -2.57 1.58
N PRO A 454 0.03 -1.58 0.90
CA PRO A 454 0.49 -0.37 1.57
C PRO A 454 -0.58 0.21 2.50
N GLY A 455 -0.28 0.34 3.79
CA GLY A 455 -1.18 0.84 4.82
C GLY A 455 -2.05 -0.21 5.53
N GLY A 456 -1.97 -1.49 5.15
CA GLY A 456 -2.69 -2.60 5.76
C GLY A 456 -1.93 -3.91 5.60
N TRP A 457 -1.29 -4.38 6.67
CA TRP A 457 -0.35 -5.49 6.62
C TRP A 457 -0.79 -6.69 7.45
N ASN A 458 -0.61 -7.90 6.91
CA ASN A 458 -0.67 -9.12 7.68
C ASN A 458 0.52 -9.17 8.66
N ASP A 459 0.25 -9.44 9.93
CA ASP A 459 1.24 -9.52 11.00
C ASP A 459 1.39 -10.99 11.47
N PRO A 460 2.50 -11.67 11.13
CA PRO A 460 2.79 -13.03 11.58
C PRO A 460 3.38 -13.11 13.00
N ASP A 461 3.30 -12.02 13.78
CA ASP A 461 3.84 -11.83 15.12
C ASP A 461 5.33 -11.41 15.17
N MET A 462 5.81 -11.14 16.39
CA MET A 462 7.13 -10.56 16.68
C MET A 462 8.31 -11.51 16.36
N LEU A 463 9.46 -10.94 15.98
CA LEU A 463 10.73 -11.67 15.81
C LEU A 463 11.30 -12.16 17.13
N GLU A 464 11.67 -13.43 17.15
CA GLU A 464 12.37 -14.08 18.26
C GLU A 464 13.91 -13.98 18.18
N VAL A 465 14.42 -13.26 17.18
CA VAL A 465 15.84 -13.19 16.85
C VAL A 465 16.69 -12.75 18.04
N GLY A 466 17.47 -13.68 18.58
CA GLY A 466 18.39 -13.43 19.71
C GLY A 466 17.83 -13.75 21.10
N ASN A 467 16.64 -14.35 21.21
CA ASN A 467 16.07 -14.78 22.49
C ASN A 467 16.62 -16.12 23.02
N GLY A 468 17.31 -16.89 22.18
CA GLY A 468 18.19 -18.01 22.57
C GLY A 468 17.62 -19.41 22.34
N GLY A 469 16.37 -19.53 21.93
CA GLY A 469 15.66 -20.79 21.66
C GLY A 469 15.88 -21.37 20.27
N MET A 470 16.24 -20.54 19.29
CA MET A 470 16.66 -20.97 17.94
C MET A 470 18.14 -20.73 17.65
N SER A 471 18.67 -21.40 16.62
CA SER A 471 20.01 -21.19 16.08
C SER A 471 20.09 -19.98 15.14
N ASN A 472 21.30 -19.49 14.86
CA ASN A 472 21.50 -18.37 13.92
C ASN A 472 20.99 -18.66 12.50
N ASP A 473 20.97 -19.93 12.08
CA ASP A 473 20.43 -20.32 10.79
C ASP A 473 18.89 -20.27 10.75
N GLU A 474 18.25 -20.51 11.90
CA GLU A 474 16.79 -20.48 12.08
C GLU A 474 16.24 -19.05 12.23
N TYR A 475 17.02 -18.12 12.81
CA TYR A 475 16.63 -16.73 13.05
C TYR A 475 16.52 -15.81 11.81
N ILE A 476 16.70 -16.34 10.61
CA ILE A 476 16.71 -15.55 9.38
C ILE A 476 15.25 -15.28 8.92
N ALA A 477 14.55 -14.30 9.54
CA ALA A 477 13.11 -13.98 9.31
C ALA A 477 12.75 -12.44 9.35
N PRO A 478 11.55 -11.98 8.89
CA PRO A 478 11.16 -10.55 8.77
C PRO A 478 10.56 -9.87 10.04
N LEU A 479 10.43 -8.52 10.04
CA LEU A 479 10.98 -7.60 11.06
C LEU A 479 10.01 -6.95 12.10
N LEU A 480 9.92 -7.51 13.33
CA LEU A 480 9.51 -6.80 14.56
C LEU A 480 10.35 -7.29 15.76
N ILE A 481 11.34 -6.54 16.25
CA ILE A 481 12.32 -7.08 17.22
C ILE A 481 11.67 -7.40 18.58
N GLY A 482 11.72 -8.66 19.02
CA GLY A 482 11.27 -9.11 20.34
C GLY A 482 12.39 -9.41 21.36
N CYS A 483 13.66 -9.15 21.04
CA CYS A 483 14.80 -9.43 21.93
C CYS A 483 15.29 -8.23 22.74
N ASP A 484 16.19 -8.45 23.70
CA ASP A 484 16.82 -7.38 24.47
C ASP A 484 17.87 -6.62 23.63
N VAL A 485 17.44 -5.51 23.04
CA VAL A 485 18.29 -4.64 22.21
C VAL A 485 19.45 -3.98 22.96
N ARG A 486 19.43 -3.99 24.30
CA ARG A 486 20.51 -3.42 25.12
C ARG A 486 21.75 -4.33 25.15
N ASN A 487 21.59 -5.61 24.82
CA ASN A 487 22.66 -6.60 24.90
C ASN A 487 22.66 -7.56 23.69
N LEU A 488 22.80 -7.00 22.49
CA LEU A 488 22.83 -7.79 21.25
C LEU A 488 24.19 -8.48 21.03
N SER A 489 24.16 -9.75 20.65
CA SER A 489 25.33 -10.43 20.10
C SER A 489 25.70 -9.84 18.73
N LYS A 490 26.95 -10.06 18.27
CA LYS A 490 27.36 -9.61 16.93
C LYS A 490 26.56 -10.31 15.83
N GLU A 491 26.22 -11.56 16.05
CA GLU A 491 25.43 -12.39 15.15
C GLU A 491 23.99 -11.89 15.04
N THR A 492 23.37 -11.58 16.18
CA THR A 492 22.02 -10.99 16.25
C THR A 492 21.98 -9.63 15.53
N LEU A 493 22.96 -8.77 15.77
CA LEU A 493 23.05 -7.46 15.11
C LEU A 493 23.28 -7.61 13.60
N ALA A 494 24.04 -8.61 13.15
CA ALA A 494 24.24 -8.86 11.72
C ALA A 494 22.96 -9.32 11.02
N ILE A 495 22.08 -10.05 11.72
CA ILE A 495 20.78 -10.47 11.19
C ILE A 495 19.82 -9.27 11.12
N LEU A 496 19.65 -8.55 12.23
CA LEU A 496 18.73 -7.42 12.35
C LEU A 496 19.21 -6.18 11.57
N GLY A 497 20.52 -6.06 11.34
CA GLY A 497 21.14 -4.93 10.68
C GLY A 497 21.33 -5.09 9.16
N ASN A 498 20.79 -6.15 8.54
CA ASN A 498 20.99 -6.38 7.11
C ASN A 498 20.11 -5.44 6.26
N GLU A 499 20.71 -4.33 5.80
CA GLU A 499 20.05 -3.29 5.01
C GLU A 499 19.37 -3.82 3.73
N GLU A 500 19.91 -4.86 3.09
CA GLU A 500 19.35 -5.39 1.84
C GLU A 500 18.07 -6.20 2.08
N VAL A 501 18.00 -6.90 3.22
CA VAL A 501 16.81 -7.66 3.62
C VAL A 501 15.72 -6.70 4.10
N ILE A 502 16.10 -5.67 4.85
CA ILE A 502 15.19 -4.58 5.25
C ILE A 502 14.64 -3.87 4.01
N ALA A 503 15.49 -3.57 3.03
CA ALA A 503 15.06 -2.92 1.80
C ALA A 503 14.06 -3.76 0.99
N VAL A 504 14.08 -5.10 1.10
CA VAL A 504 13.03 -5.94 0.50
C VAL A 504 11.70 -5.76 1.20
N ASN A 505 11.69 -5.68 2.54
CA ASN A 505 10.46 -5.45 3.32
C ASN A 505 9.88 -4.04 3.06
N GLN A 506 10.75 -3.04 2.90
CA GLN A 506 10.37 -1.64 2.67
C GLN A 506 10.22 -1.29 1.18
N ALA A 507 10.37 -2.25 0.26
CA ALA A 507 10.39 -1.96 -1.16
C ALA A 507 9.03 -1.41 -1.64
N PRO A 508 9.00 -0.28 -2.37
CA PRO A 508 7.79 0.08 -3.13
C PRO A 508 7.52 -1.01 -4.17
N ILE A 509 6.25 -1.25 -4.48
CA ILE A 509 5.81 -2.19 -5.54
C ILE A 509 6.18 -1.60 -6.92
N SER A 510 7.47 -1.53 -7.22
CA SER A 510 8.00 -0.93 -8.45
C SER A 510 9.29 -1.62 -8.91
N GLY A 511 9.35 -1.89 -10.21
CA GLY A 511 10.49 -2.52 -10.88
C GLY A 511 10.32 -4.02 -11.17
N TYR A 512 11.06 -4.51 -12.16
CA TYR A 512 11.01 -5.90 -12.63
C TYR A 512 11.87 -6.86 -11.80
N ARG A 513 12.05 -6.63 -10.50
CA ARG A 513 12.91 -7.46 -9.64
C ARG A 513 12.08 -8.51 -8.90
N THR A 514 12.64 -9.69 -8.69
CA THR A 514 11.98 -10.81 -8.01
C THR A 514 12.81 -11.24 -6.80
N VAL A 515 12.19 -11.33 -5.64
CA VAL A 515 12.82 -11.92 -4.44
C VAL A 515 12.51 -13.41 -4.40
N VAL A 516 13.54 -14.22 -4.15
CA VAL A 516 13.41 -15.68 -4.04
C VAL A 516 14.02 -16.14 -2.72
N ILE A 517 13.25 -16.88 -1.93
CA ILE A 517 13.70 -17.52 -0.69
C ILE A 517 13.71 -19.03 -0.91
N LEU A 518 14.88 -19.65 -0.81
CA LEU A 518 15.04 -21.10 -0.79
C LEU A 518 15.13 -21.56 0.66
N LEU A 519 14.02 -22.02 1.23
CA LEU A 519 13.90 -22.43 2.63
C LEU A 519 14.07 -23.95 2.77
N ASN A 520 15.02 -24.40 3.59
CA ASN A 520 15.20 -25.81 3.93
C ASN A 520 14.58 -26.12 5.29
N ARG A 521 13.41 -26.77 5.28
CA ARG A 521 12.70 -27.19 6.50
C ARG A 521 13.19 -28.53 7.07
N SER A 522 14.14 -29.19 6.42
CA SER A 522 14.59 -30.52 6.84
C SER A 522 15.82 -30.46 7.77
N PRO A 523 16.06 -31.49 8.59
CA PRO A 523 17.22 -31.57 9.48
C PRO A 523 18.52 -31.90 8.74
N GLU A 524 18.49 -32.03 7.40
CA GLU A 524 19.64 -32.36 6.57
C GLU A 524 19.93 -31.25 5.57
N PHE A 525 21.14 -31.22 5.03
CA PHE A 525 21.43 -30.36 3.88
C PHE A 525 20.54 -30.73 2.71
N ARG A 526 19.98 -29.72 2.05
CA ARG A 526 19.18 -29.89 0.85
C ARG A 526 19.64 -28.94 -0.23
N ILE A 527 19.76 -29.47 -1.44
CA ILE A 527 19.93 -28.62 -2.60
C ILE A 527 18.56 -28.26 -3.14
N ILE A 528 18.21 -26.98 -3.02
CA ILE A 528 16.91 -26.45 -3.43
C ILE A 528 17.08 -25.68 -4.73
N THR A 529 16.11 -25.78 -5.63
CA THR A 529 16.10 -25.11 -6.93
C THR A 529 14.78 -24.39 -7.12
N ALA A 530 14.83 -23.11 -7.51
CA ALA A 530 13.68 -22.38 -8.03
C ALA A 530 13.81 -22.25 -9.55
N GLN A 531 12.82 -22.74 -10.29
CA GLN A 531 12.75 -22.55 -11.74
C GLN A 531 12.05 -21.23 -12.06
N TRP A 532 12.36 -20.63 -13.21
CA TRP A 532 11.78 -19.34 -13.61
C TRP A 532 10.26 -19.44 -13.77
N ASP A 533 9.78 -20.56 -14.30
CA ASP A 533 8.36 -20.85 -14.47
C ASP A 533 7.60 -20.88 -13.13
N ASP A 534 8.26 -21.30 -12.05
CA ASP A 534 7.65 -21.37 -10.70
C ASP A 534 7.55 -19.98 -10.04
N ILE A 535 8.42 -19.03 -10.42
CA ILE A 535 8.57 -17.72 -9.76
C ILE A 535 8.15 -16.55 -10.67
N GLY A 536 7.41 -16.85 -11.74
CA GLY A 536 6.82 -15.85 -12.64
C GLY A 536 7.84 -15.13 -13.54
N ILE A 537 9.07 -15.62 -13.68
CA ILE A 537 10.06 -15.03 -14.61
C ILE A 537 9.91 -15.71 -15.97
N PRO A 538 9.88 -14.99 -17.10
CA PRO A 538 9.77 -15.62 -18.42
C PRO A 538 10.94 -16.57 -18.71
N PRO A 539 10.72 -17.72 -19.39
CA PRO A 539 11.79 -18.62 -19.80
C PRO A 539 12.89 -17.90 -20.59
N LYS A 540 14.14 -18.33 -20.41
CA LYS A 540 15.34 -17.73 -21.04
C LYS A 540 15.67 -16.30 -20.61
N THR A 541 14.90 -15.69 -19.70
CA THR A 541 15.28 -14.40 -19.11
C THR A 541 16.60 -14.55 -18.37
N VAL A 542 17.56 -13.72 -18.77
CA VAL A 542 18.86 -13.61 -18.11
C VAL A 542 18.69 -12.73 -16.89
N VAL A 543 19.08 -13.20 -15.72
CA VAL A 543 19.00 -12.41 -14.47
C VAL A 543 20.37 -12.36 -13.81
N GLU A 544 20.65 -11.25 -13.16
CA GLU A 544 21.66 -11.17 -12.12
C GLU A 544 21.02 -11.62 -10.80
N ALA A 545 21.69 -12.51 -10.07
CA ALA A 545 21.21 -12.98 -8.76
C ALA A 545 22.14 -12.48 -7.65
N ARG A 546 21.59 -11.73 -6.70
CA ARG A 546 22.32 -11.22 -5.52
C ARG A 546 21.90 -12.00 -4.28
N ASP A 547 22.85 -12.66 -3.59
CA ASP A 547 22.64 -13.31 -2.28
C ASP A 547 22.66 -12.23 -1.19
N LEU A 548 21.49 -11.95 -0.61
CA LEU A 548 21.29 -10.83 0.31
C LEU A 548 21.98 -11.04 1.67
N TRP A 549 22.21 -12.30 2.06
CA TRP A 549 22.91 -12.63 3.31
C TRP A 549 24.43 -12.62 3.16
N LYS A 550 24.93 -12.70 1.91
CA LYS A 550 26.36 -12.63 1.61
C LYS A 550 26.80 -11.27 1.08
N HIS A 551 25.87 -10.35 0.83
CA HIS A 551 26.12 -9.08 0.14
C HIS A 551 26.85 -9.26 -1.21
N ALA A 552 26.60 -10.39 -1.90
CA ALA A 552 27.39 -10.82 -3.04
C ALA A 552 26.52 -11.22 -4.22
N THR A 553 26.89 -10.76 -5.41
CA THR A 553 26.32 -11.25 -6.67
C THR A 553 26.89 -12.64 -6.97
N LEU A 554 26.02 -13.61 -7.21
CA LEU A 554 26.43 -14.98 -7.49
C LEU A 554 27.12 -15.10 -8.85
N GLU A 555 28.24 -15.83 -8.88
CA GLU A 555 28.97 -16.16 -10.10
C GLU A 555 28.68 -17.60 -10.55
N LYS A 556 28.22 -17.76 -11.80
CA LYS A 556 28.28 -19.02 -12.54
C LYS A 556 29.69 -19.22 -13.08
N ARG A 557 30.40 -20.25 -12.59
CA ARG A 557 31.52 -20.84 -13.33
C ARG A 557 30.98 -21.55 -14.56
N PHE A 558 31.11 -20.95 -15.74
CA PHE A 558 30.89 -21.68 -16.99
C PHE A 558 32.03 -22.71 -17.17
N VAL A 559 31.73 -23.99 -16.99
CA VAL A 559 32.57 -25.07 -17.52
C VAL A 559 32.23 -25.20 -19.00
N ASN A 560 32.74 -24.28 -19.82
CA ASN A 560 32.97 -24.54 -21.24
C ASN A 560 34.01 -23.55 -21.76
N LYS A 561 35.14 -24.11 -22.24
CA LYS A 561 36.22 -23.40 -22.93
C LYS A 561 35.67 -22.71 -24.18
N VAL A 562 35.32 -21.44 -24.07
CA VAL A 562 35.29 -20.53 -25.22
C VAL A 562 36.08 -19.29 -24.82
N LYS A 563 37.20 -19.08 -25.52
CA LYS A 563 38.01 -17.86 -25.40
C LYS A 563 37.19 -16.68 -25.91
N ALA A 564 36.63 -15.89 -25.01
CA ALA A 564 36.13 -14.55 -25.33
C ALA A 564 36.39 -13.62 -24.13
N ASN A 565 37.01 -12.46 -24.44
CA ASN A 565 37.45 -11.42 -23.50
C ASN A 565 36.29 -10.67 -22.82
N HIS A 566 35.49 -11.32 -21.98
CA HIS A 566 34.43 -10.62 -21.22
C HIS A 566 34.27 -11.18 -19.80
N ALA A 567 34.93 -10.53 -18.83
CA ALA A 567 34.80 -10.79 -17.39
C ALA A 567 33.38 -10.52 -16.82
N THR A 568 32.41 -10.11 -17.65
CA THR A 568 31.04 -9.75 -17.25
C THR A 568 29.98 -10.84 -17.51
N LEU A 569 30.34 -11.98 -18.11
CA LEU A 569 29.41 -13.09 -18.39
C LEU A 569 29.24 -14.06 -17.21
N GLU A 570 30.14 -14.02 -16.22
CA GLU A 570 30.19 -14.98 -15.13
C GLU A 570 29.10 -14.80 -14.06
N LYS A 571 28.28 -13.73 -14.10
CA LYS A 571 27.29 -13.41 -13.04
C LYS A 571 25.82 -13.72 -13.37
N ARG A 572 25.57 -14.46 -14.46
CA ARG A 572 24.26 -14.52 -15.12
C ARG A 572 23.56 -15.87 -14.96
N PHE A 573 22.32 -15.85 -14.45
CA PHE A 573 21.44 -17.01 -14.31
C PHE A 573 20.39 -17.03 -15.41
N VAL A 574 20.03 -18.24 -15.84
CA VAL A 574 19.01 -18.47 -16.86
C VAL A 574 18.22 -19.70 -16.44
N ASN A 575 16.90 -19.63 -16.54
CA ASN A 575 15.90 -20.65 -16.24
C ASN A 575 15.78 -21.11 -14.78
N LYS A 576 16.84 -20.99 -13.95
CA LYS A 576 16.80 -21.39 -12.54
C LYS A 576 17.91 -20.79 -11.68
N VAL A 577 17.64 -20.73 -10.38
CA VAL A 577 18.64 -20.55 -9.31
C VAL A 577 18.63 -21.78 -8.41
N LYS A 578 19.82 -22.26 -8.01
CA LYS A 578 19.99 -23.47 -7.22
C LYS A 578 21.04 -23.22 -6.13
N ALA A 579 20.75 -23.60 -4.89
CA ALA A 579 21.68 -23.46 -3.78
C ALA A 579 21.64 -24.68 -2.86
N ASN A 580 22.80 -25.01 -2.28
CA ASN A 580 22.86 -25.95 -1.17
C ASN A 580 22.52 -25.19 0.12
N VAL A 581 21.44 -25.57 0.77
CA VAL A 581 20.87 -24.89 1.94
C VAL A 581 21.06 -25.78 3.16
N ARG A 582 21.57 -25.17 4.24
CA ARG A 582 21.80 -25.84 5.54
C ARG A 582 20.48 -26.33 6.15
N PRO A 583 20.51 -27.30 7.06
CA PRO A 583 19.33 -27.65 7.87
C PRO A 583 18.72 -26.40 8.50
N HIS A 584 17.39 -26.29 8.44
CA HIS A 584 16.61 -25.19 9.04
C HIS A 584 17.11 -23.78 8.69
N ALA A 585 17.65 -23.60 7.49
CA ALA A 585 18.19 -22.34 7.02
C ALA A 585 17.50 -21.90 5.73
N CYS A 586 17.76 -20.66 5.31
CA CYS A 586 17.34 -20.17 4.00
C CYS A 586 18.49 -19.58 3.18
N LYS A 587 18.22 -19.40 1.89
CA LYS A 587 18.96 -18.50 1.00
C LYS A 587 17.99 -17.49 0.42
N MET A 588 18.33 -16.21 0.49
CA MET A 588 17.51 -15.13 -0.04
C MET A 588 18.24 -14.45 -1.19
N PHE A 589 17.60 -14.43 -2.35
CA PHE A 589 18.14 -13.84 -3.55
C PHE A 589 17.26 -12.70 -4.04
N LEU A 590 17.87 -11.60 -4.46
CA LEU A 590 17.22 -10.61 -5.32
C LEU A 590 17.64 -10.87 -6.76
N LEU A 591 16.67 -11.22 -7.60
CA LEU A 591 16.85 -11.47 -9.02
C LEU A 591 16.51 -10.20 -9.80
N THR A 592 17.49 -9.70 -10.55
CA THR A 592 17.34 -8.52 -11.40
C THR A 592 17.47 -8.93 -12.86
N PRO A 593 16.40 -8.87 -13.67
CA PRO A 593 16.48 -9.13 -15.10
C PRO A 593 17.51 -8.24 -15.76
N LEU A 594 18.42 -8.86 -16.48
CA LEU A 594 19.37 -8.18 -17.32
C LEU A 594 18.80 -8.08 -18.73
N PRO A 595 19.08 -6.97 -19.43
CA PRO A 595 18.77 -6.89 -20.84
C PRO A 595 19.43 -8.04 -21.60
N LEU A 596 18.68 -8.66 -22.53
CA LEU A 596 19.22 -9.67 -23.44
C LEU A 596 20.39 -9.05 -24.22
N SER A 597 21.63 -9.35 -23.83
CA SER A 597 22.80 -9.06 -24.65
C SER A 597 22.92 -10.13 -25.72
N GLU A 598 23.11 -9.69 -26.96
CA GLU A 598 23.44 -10.52 -28.14
C GLU A 598 24.49 -11.61 -27.87
#